data_AF-A0A6P8HFA5-F1
#
_entry.id   AF-A0A6P8HFA5-F1
#
_cell.length_a   1.000
_cell.length_b   1.000
_cell.length_c   1.000
_cell.angle_alpha   90.00
_cell.angle_beta   90.00
_cell.angle_gamma   90.00
#
_symmetry.space_group_name_H-M   'P 1'
#
loop_
_entity.id
_entity.type
_entity.pdbx_description
1 polymer ?
#
loop_
_entity_poly.entity_id
_entity_poly.type
_entity_poly.pdbx_seq_one_letter_code
_entity_poly.pdbx_strand_id
1 'polypeptide(L)'
;MATSESGRMKDGKDIPPGTIVACTTIFNEKFEGEVMAFDYGTKFVVIKTPTAKGSKKGNSDVRMFNISNLSNFEIVKESIKPAQSLPAIDLEKIEKRTKCKIQDKRLAVSRVGIDVTPEGQKLFDVIAKQFNELYWEEKNIVIMDKVIISPPYSTENIHPKDGKDEQALTYIKGIVNKYYENDKESSN
;
A
#
# COMPACT_ATOMS: atom_id res chain seq x y z
N MET A 1 8.45 -12.07 -56.34
CA MET A 1 8.09 -10.75 -55.77
C MET A 1 7.05 -10.96 -54.70
N ALA A 2 7.41 -10.75 -53.43
CA ALA A 2 6.50 -10.49 -52.31
C ALA A 2 7.38 -10.22 -51.10
N THR A 3 7.92 -9.01 -51.02
CA THR A 3 8.60 -8.53 -49.80
C THR A 3 7.54 -8.25 -48.74
N SER A 4 7.68 -8.92 -47.61
CA SER A 4 6.91 -8.71 -46.39
C SER A 4 7.10 -7.28 -45.87
N GLU A 5 6.07 -6.45 -45.98
CA GLU A 5 5.99 -5.23 -45.17
C GLU A 5 5.62 -5.62 -43.74
N SER A 6 6.64 -5.87 -42.90
CA SER A 6 6.48 -5.71 -41.44
C SER A 6 5.94 -4.30 -41.18
N GLY A 7 4.83 -4.21 -40.46
CA GLY A 7 4.11 -2.98 -40.16
C GLY A 7 4.96 -1.97 -39.39
N ARG A 8 5.79 -1.22 -40.12
CA ARG A 8 6.40 0.02 -39.63
C ARG A 8 5.26 1.01 -39.46
N MET A 9 4.99 1.44 -38.22
CA MET A 9 4.03 2.53 -37.96
C MET A 9 4.46 3.75 -38.77
N LYS A 10 3.74 4.02 -39.87
CA LYS A 10 3.90 5.23 -40.69
C LYS A 10 3.35 6.39 -39.85
N ASP A 11 4.21 7.39 -39.67
CA ASP A 11 3.93 8.79 -39.33
C ASP A 11 2.64 9.07 -38.56
N GLY A 12 2.76 9.24 -37.24
CA GLY A 12 1.83 10.07 -36.45
C GLY A 12 0.36 9.65 -36.41
N LYS A 13 0.01 8.41 -36.76
CA LYS A 13 -1.36 7.93 -36.61
C LYS A 13 -1.63 7.55 -35.15
N ASP A 14 -2.44 8.36 -34.49
CA ASP A 14 -2.95 8.07 -33.14
C ASP A 14 -3.62 6.69 -33.11
N ILE A 15 -3.34 5.90 -32.08
CA ILE A 15 -4.03 4.64 -31.80
C ILE A 15 -5.17 4.94 -30.83
N PRO A 16 -6.43 5.00 -31.29
CA PRO A 16 -7.52 5.41 -30.43
C PRO A 16 -7.81 4.36 -29.36
N PRO A 17 -8.24 4.77 -28.15
CA PRO A 17 -8.79 3.85 -27.16
C PRO A 17 -9.91 2.99 -27.74
N GLY A 18 -9.98 1.73 -27.30
CA GLY A 18 -10.87 0.70 -27.84
C GLY A 18 -10.29 -0.11 -28.99
N THR A 19 -9.12 0.29 -29.54
CA THR A 19 -8.43 -0.47 -30.59
C THR A 19 -7.96 -1.80 -30.05
N ILE A 20 -8.18 -2.89 -30.78
CA ILE A 20 -7.62 -4.21 -30.42
C ILE A 20 -6.23 -4.32 -31.02
N VAL A 21 -5.26 -4.63 -30.17
CA VAL A 21 -3.86 -4.82 -30.56
C VAL A 21 -3.37 -6.19 -30.09
N ALA A 22 -2.43 -6.74 -30.84
CA ALA A 22 -1.66 -7.92 -30.46
C ALA A 22 -0.20 -7.51 -30.27
N CYS A 23 0.39 -7.92 -29.16
CA CYS A 23 1.80 -7.68 -28.86
C CYS A 23 2.50 -8.97 -28.46
N THR A 24 3.76 -9.08 -28.88
CA THR A 24 4.66 -10.16 -28.46
C THR A 24 5.85 -9.57 -27.73
N THR A 25 6.15 -10.08 -26.54
CA THR A 25 7.33 -9.64 -25.77
C THR A 25 8.60 -10.26 -26.36
N ILE A 26 9.76 -9.76 -25.95
CA ILE A 26 11.05 -10.38 -26.28
C ILE A 26 11.22 -11.79 -25.69
N PHE A 27 10.37 -12.17 -24.74
CA PHE A 27 10.32 -13.52 -24.17
C PHE A 27 9.31 -14.43 -24.90
N ASN A 28 8.83 -14.02 -26.08
CA ASN A 28 7.83 -14.72 -26.90
C ASN A 28 6.46 -14.91 -26.23
N GLU A 29 6.14 -14.12 -25.19
CA GLU A 29 4.81 -14.09 -24.61
C GLU A 29 3.89 -13.25 -25.48
N LYS A 30 2.68 -13.76 -25.75
CA LYS A 30 1.70 -13.12 -26.62
C LYS A 30 0.55 -12.58 -25.80
N PHE A 31 0.17 -11.34 -26.07
CA PHE A 31 -0.99 -10.70 -25.46
C PHE A 31 -1.84 -10.06 -26.55
N GLU A 32 -3.14 -10.20 -26.40
CA GLU A 32 -4.13 -9.49 -27.21
C GLU A 32 -5.06 -8.76 -26.26
N GLY A 33 -5.32 -7.48 -26.54
CA GLY A 33 -6.10 -6.65 -25.65
C GLY A 33 -6.59 -5.35 -26.28
N GLU A 34 -7.49 -4.71 -25.57
CA GLU A 34 -8.09 -3.44 -25.94
C GLU A 34 -7.24 -2.27 -25.42
N VAL A 35 -6.84 -1.35 -26.29
CA VAL A 35 -6.07 -0.15 -25.92
C VAL A 35 -6.92 0.73 -25.01
N MET A 36 -6.41 1.03 -23.83
CA MET A 36 -7.00 1.94 -22.86
C MET A 36 -6.40 3.34 -22.96
N ALA A 37 -5.08 3.41 -23.18
CA ALA A 37 -4.33 4.66 -23.27
C ALA A 37 -3.03 4.44 -24.04
N PHE A 38 -2.47 5.53 -24.58
CA PHE A 38 -1.19 5.54 -25.26
C PHE A 38 -0.41 6.79 -24.84
N ASP A 39 0.85 6.61 -24.44
CA ASP A 39 1.81 7.71 -24.29
C ASP A 39 2.70 7.73 -25.53
N TYR A 40 2.43 8.68 -26.42
CA TYR A 40 3.14 8.82 -27.70
C TYR A 40 4.59 9.26 -27.52
N GLY A 41 4.89 10.02 -26.46
CA GLY A 41 6.25 10.51 -26.21
C GLY A 41 7.18 9.37 -25.80
N THR A 42 6.73 8.52 -24.89
CA THR A 42 7.54 7.40 -24.36
C THR A 42 7.26 6.06 -25.05
N LYS A 43 6.31 6.04 -26.00
CA LYS A 43 5.85 4.85 -26.76
C LYS A 43 5.33 3.72 -25.88
N PHE A 44 4.64 4.09 -24.80
CA PHE A 44 3.95 3.11 -23.98
C PHE A 44 2.50 2.96 -24.41
N VAL A 45 2.06 1.71 -24.54
CA VAL A 45 0.65 1.35 -24.75
C VAL A 45 0.12 0.65 -23.51
N VAL A 46 -1.05 1.07 -23.06
CA VAL A 46 -1.78 0.43 -21.97
C VAL A 46 -2.93 -0.35 -22.59
N ILE A 47 -2.95 -1.67 -22.40
CA ILE A 47 -3.99 -2.56 -22.91
C ILE A 47 -4.72 -3.26 -21.76
N LYS A 48 -6.01 -3.49 -21.95
CA LYS A 48 -6.86 -4.32 -21.12
C LYS A 48 -6.93 -5.71 -21.74
N THR A 49 -6.49 -6.73 -21.00
CA THR A 49 -6.56 -8.13 -21.41
C THR A 49 -7.55 -8.90 -20.52
N PRO A 50 -8.13 -10.01 -21.00
CA PRO A 50 -8.80 -10.95 -20.13
C PRO A 50 -7.85 -11.41 -19.01
N THR A 51 -8.36 -11.54 -17.79
CA THR A 51 -7.57 -12.11 -16.68
C THR A 51 -7.39 -13.63 -16.91
N ALA A 52 -6.26 -14.16 -16.46
CA ALA A 52 -5.97 -15.59 -16.50
C ALA A 52 -7.05 -16.43 -15.76
N LYS A 53 -7.16 -17.71 -16.11
CA LYS A 53 -8.18 -18.64 -15.58
C LYS A 53 -8.21 -18.62 -14.04
N GLY A 54 -9.39 -18.36 -13.45
CA GLY A 54 -9.62 -18.38 -12.00
C GLY A 54 -10.08 -17.05 -11.37
N SER A 55 -10.13 -15.96 -12.14
CA SER A 55 -10.63 -14.67 -11.65
C SER A 55 -12.16 -14.59 -11.62
N LYS A 56 -12.70 -13.83 -10.66
CA LYS A 56 -14.13 -13.48 -10.61
C LYS A 56 -14.59 -12.88 -11.95
N LYS A 57 -15.79 -13.26 -12.41
CA LYS A 57 -16.41 -12.74 -13.63
C LYS A 57 -16.46 -11.20 -13.57
N GLY A 58 -15.91 -10.54 -14.57
CA GLY A 58 -15.85 -9.07 -14.67
C GLY A 58 -14.48 -8.44 -14.37
N ASN A 59 -13.50 -9.22 -13.91
CA ASN A 59 -12.13 -8.73 -13.76
C ASN A 59 -11.41 -8.69 -15.13
N SER A 60 -10.46 -7.77 -15.25
CA SER A 60 -9.55 -7.68 -16.40
C SER A 60 -8.19 -7.24 -15.94
N ASP A 61 -7.15 -7.66 -16.64
CA ASP A 61 -5.79 -7.23 -16.35
C ASP A 61 -5.50 -5.97 -17.16
N VAL A 62 -4.87 -4.98 -16.53
CA VAL A 62 -4.34 -3.80 -17.22
C VAL A 62 -2.83 -3.96 -17.32
N ARG A 63 -2.33 -3.97 -18.56
CA ARG A 63 -0.92 -4.19 -18.87
C ARG A 63 -0.36 -3.00 -19.63
N MET A 64 0.87 -2.62 -19.31
CA MET A 64 1.56 -1.49 -19.92
C MET A 64 2.83 -2.00 -20.61
N PHE A 65 2.97 -1.72 -21.90
CA PHE A 65 4.10 -2.18 -22.72
C PHE A 65 4.82 -0.99 -23.34
N ASN A 66 6.15 -0.97 -23.26
CA ASN A 66 6.96 -0.11 -24.11
C ASN A 66 7.06 -0.78 -25.48
N ILE A 67 6.47 -0.16 -26.51
CA ILE A 67 6.42 -0.74 -27.85
C ILE A 67 7.82 -0.94 -28.44
N SER A 68 8.77 -0.09 -28.08
CA SER A 68 10.16 -0.20 -28.55
C SER A 68 10.85 -1.47 -28.04
N ASN A 69 10.33 -2.08 -26.97
CA ASN A 69 10.87 -3.29 -26.36
C ASN A 69 10.01 -4.53 -26.66
N LEU A 70 9.03 -4.42 -27.56
CA LEU A 70 8.27 -5.57 -28.04
C LEU A 70 8.96 -6.19 -29.25
N SER A 71 8.89 -7.51 -29.36
CA SER A 71 9.34 -8.21 -30.57
C SER A 71 8.36 -8.00 -31.73
N ASN A 72 7.08 -7.86 -31.43
CA ASN A 72 6.05 -7.52 -32.41
C ASN A 72 4.92 -6.69 -31.78
N PHE A 73 4.35 -5.76 -32.54
CA PHE A 73 3.19 -4.96 -32.17
C PHE A 73 2.32 -4.71 -33.39
N GLU A 74 1.08 -5.18 -33.35
CA GLU A 74 0.15 -5.14 -34.47
C GLU A 74 -1.22 -4.60 -34.05
N ILE A 75 -1.81 -3.78 -34.91
CA ILE A 75 -3.21 -3.36 -34.77
C ILE A 75 -4.09 -4.42 -35.43
N VAL A 76 -4.85 -5.14 -34.62
CA VAL A 76 -5.78 -6.20 -35.07
C VAL A 76 -7.09 -5.59 -35.55
N LYS A 77 -7.61 -4.59 -34.81
CA LYS A 77 -8.86 -3.90 -35.15
C LYS A 77 -8.86 -2.49 -34.62
N GLU A 78 -8.87 -1.51 -35.52
CA GLU A 78 -8.96 -0.10 -35.18
C GLU A 78 -10.36 0.26 -34.61
N SER A 79 -10.39 1.04 -33.53
CA SER A 79 -11.63 1.55 -32.96
C SER A 79 -12.14 2.77 -33.72
N ILE A 80 -13.44 2.75 -34.01
CA ILE A 80 -14.17 3.88 -34.61
C ILE A 80 -15.10 4.53 -33.57
N LYS A 81 -15.17 3.96 -32.36
CA LYS A 81 -16.02 4.47 -31.30
C LYS A 81 -15.33 5.64 -30.60
N PRO A 82 -16.07 6.70 -30.24
CA PRO A 82 -15.52 7.74 -29.39
C PRO A 82 -15.09 7.14 -28.05
N ALA A 83 -14.02 7.69 -27.47
CA ALA A 83 -13.56 7.29 -26.15
C ALA A 83 -14.68 7.48 -25.12
N GLN A 84 -14.85 6.50 -24.23
CA GLN A 84 -15.81 6.62 -23.13
C GLN A 84 -15.38 7.74 -22.19
N SER A 85 -16.35 8.52 -21.68
CA SER A 85 -16.06 9.50 -20.65
C SER A 85 -15.58 8.80 -19.38
N LEU A 86 -14.49 9.31 -18.82
CA LEU A 86 -14.00 8.82 -17.54
C LEU A 86 -14.98 9.21 -16.43
N PRO A 87 -15.16 8.35 -15.41
CA PRO A 87 -15.99 8.70 -14.27
C PRO A 87 -15.42 9.92 -13.54
N ALA A 88 -16.28 10.75 -12.99
CA ALA A 88 -15.87 11.87 -12.16
C ALA A 88 -15.11 11.37 -10.92
N ILE A 89 -14.02 12.04 -10.60
CA ILE A 89 -13.22 11.74 -9.41
C ILE A 89 -13.81 12.51 -8.22
N ASP A 90 -14.05 11.79 -7.13
CA ASP A 90 -14.43 12.38 -5.85
C ASP A 90 -13.17 12.90 -5.13
N LEU A 91 -12.89 14.20 -5.32
CA LEU A 91 -11.72 14.87 -4.76
C LEU A 91 -11.76 14.94 -3.23
N GLU A 92 -12.95 15.09 -2.64
CA GLU A 92 -13.12 15.17 -1.19
C GLU A 92 -12.77 13.82 -0.54
N LYS A 93 -13.23 12.71 -1.12
CA LYS A 93 -12.85 11.36 -0.67
C LYS A 93 -11.36 11.11 -0.80
N ILE A 94 -10.72 11.59 -1.86
CA ILE A 94 -9.26 11.49 -2.02
C ILE A 94 -8.55 12.29 -0.94
N GLU A 95 -8.96 13.54 -0.70
CA GLU A 95 -8.34 14.40 0.31
C GLU A 95 -8.49 13.81 1.72
N LYS A 96 -9.69 13.33 2.07
CA LYS A 96 -9.94 12.65 3.34
C LYS A 96 -9.04 11.43 3.51
N ARG A 97 -8.91 10.60 2.46
CA ARG A 97 -8.02 9.44 2.47
C ARG A 97 -6.56 9.85 2.64
N THR A 98 -6.13 10.92 1.98
CA THR A 98 -4.77 11.45 2.09
C THR A 98 -4.47 11.95 3.50
N LYS A 99 -5.35 12.78 4.09
CA LYS A 99 -5.22 13.26 5.47
C LYS A 99 -5.13 12.12 6.48
N CYS A 100 -6.02 11.12 6.36
CA CYS A 100 -5.99 9.93 7.21
C CYS A 100 -4.66 9.18 7.07
N LYS A 101 -4.15 8.96 5.85
CA LYS A 101 -2.88 8.25 5.65
C LYS A 101 -1.66 9.02 6.14
N ILE A 102 -1.69 10.35 6.06
CA ILE A 102 -0.65 11.18 6.67
C ILE A 102 -0.68 11.04 8.20
N GLN A 103 -1.87 11.10 8.81
CA GLN A 103 -2.03 10.92 10.24
C GLN A 103 -1.59 9.52 10.70
N ASP A 104 -2.02 8.46 10.01
CA ASP A 104 -1.59 7.07 10.27
C ASP A 104 -0.07 6.96 10.26
N LYS A 105 0.60 7.56 9.26
CA LYS A 105 2.07 7.55 9.17
C LYS A 105 2.74 8.35 10.27
N ARG A 106 2.21 9.53 10.61
CA ARG A 106 2.72 10.34 11.73
C ARG A 106 2.64 9.57 13.04
N LEU A 107 1.50 8.92 13.30
CA LEU A 107 1.31 8.05 14.46
C LEU A 107 2.28 6.86 14.44
N ALA A 108 2.44 6.19 13.29
CA ALA A 108 3.39 5.08 13.19
C ALA A 108 4.83 5.51 13.53
N VAL A 109 5.26 6.69 13.10
CA VAL A 109 6.57 7.26 13.44
C VAL A 109 6.65 7.63 14.92
N SER A 110 5.61 8.27 15.49
CA SER A 110 5.61 8.66 16.91
C SER A 110 5.55 7.49 17.88
N ARG A 111 5.21 6.28 17.41
CA ARG A 111 5.23 5.05 18.20
C ARG A 111 6.62 4.42 18.29
N VAL A 112 7.58 4.86 17.48
CA VAL A 112 8.97 4.41 17.57
C VAL A 112 9.68 5.25 18.62
N GLY A 113 10.11 4.61 19.71
CA GLY A 113 10.85 5.27 20.78
C GLY A 113 12.28 5.63 20.36
N ILE A 114 12.78 6.75 20.87
CA ILE A 114 14.15 7.22 20.60
C ILE A 114 15.05 6.76 21.74
N ASP A 115 16.16 6.07 21.42
CA ASP A 115 17.12 5.53 22.38
C ASP A 115 16.49 4.64 23.49
N VAL A 116 15.40 3.96 23.15
CA VAL A 116 14.74 2.97 23.99
C VAL A 116 15.27 1.57 23.70
N THR A 117 15.14 0.67 24.66
CA THR A 117 15.50 -0.74 24.50
C THR A 117 14.50 -1.46 23.57
N PRO A 118 14.91 -2.51 22.83
CA PRO A 118 13.99 -3.35 22.05
C PRO A 118 12.82 -3.90 22.88
N GLU A 119 13.07 -4.23 24.15
CA GLU A 119 12.06 -4.72 25.10
C GLU A 119 11.01 -3.65 25.39
N GLY A 120 11.45 -2.42 25.68
CA GLY A 120 10.56 -1.26 25.84
C GLY A 120 9.69 -0.99 24.60
N GLN A 121 10.27 -1.08 23.40
CA GLN A 121 9.49 -0.93 22.16
C GLN A 121 8.45 -2.05 21.98
N LYS A 122 8.82 -3.31 22.25
CA LYS A 122 7.87 -4.44 22.20
C LYS A 122 6.72 -4.26 23.17
N LEU A 123 7.01 -3.82 24.40
CA LEU A 123 5.99 -3.55 25.41
C LEU A 123 5.04 -2.44 24.92
N PHE A 124 5.59 -1.34 24.41
CA PHE A 124 4.81 -0.26 23.82
C PHE A 124 3.86 -0.78 22.73
N ASP A 125 4.36 -1.59 21.79
CA ASP A 125 3.57 -2.13 20.68
C ASP A 125 2.44 -3.05 21.15
N VAL A 126 2.64 -3.79 22.24
CA VAL A 126 1.59 -4.63 22.86
C VAL A 126 0.52 -3.76 23.51
N ILE A 127 0.91 -2.74 24.26
CA ILE A 127 -0.02 -1.80 24.91
C ILE A 127 -0.80 -1.00 23.85
N ALA A 128 -0.16 -0.63 22.73
CA ALA A 128 -0.77 0.10 21.62
C ALA A 128 -1.91 -0.66 20.91
N LYS A 129 -2.07 -1.97 21.17
CA LYS A 129 -3.21 -2.77 20.69
C LYS A 129 -4.47 -2.56 21.53
N GLN A 130 -4.32 -2.11 22.77
CA GLN A 130 -5.41 -1.96 23.73
C GLN A 130 -5.80 -0.49 23.94
N PHE A 131 -4.83 0.43 23.84
CA PHE A 131 -5.06 1.86 24.08
C PHE A 131 -4.67 2.69 22.86
N ASN A 132 -5.54 3.66 22.52
CA ASN A 132 -5.29 4.62 21.45
C ASN A 132 -4.50 5.85 21.93
N GLU A 133 -4.64 6.22 23.21
CA GLU A 133 -3.92 7.33 23.85
C GLU A 133 -2.66 6.80 24.52
N LEU A 134 -1.61 6.67 23.72
CA LEU A 134 -0.32 6.11 24.11
C LEU A 134 0.80 6.81 23.35
N TYR A 135 1.83 7.28 24.04
CA TYR A 135 2.95 7.95 23.40
C TYR A 135 4.24 7.87 24.23
N TRP A 136 5.36 8.20 23.59
CA TRP A 136 6.66 8.29 24.25
C TRP A 136 6.88 9.69 24.81
N GLU A 137 7.23 9.77 26.09
CA GLU A 137 7.75 10.97 26.74
C GLU A 137 9.20 10.68 27.12
N GLU A 138 10.13 11.19 26.31
CA GLU A 138 11.53 10.75 26.32
C GLU A 138 11.65 9.23 26.12
N LYS A 139 12.08 8.50 27.17
CA LYS A 139 12.17 7.04 27.18
C LYS A 139 11.01 6.38 27.93
N ASN A 140 10.05 7.16 28.42
CA ASN A 140 8.92 6.67 29.19
C ASN A 140 7.71 6.41 28.29
N ILE A 141 6.96 5.35 28.60
CA ILE A 141 5.68 5.07 27.95
C ILE A 141 4.59 5.78 28.76
N VAL A 142 3.88 6.73 28.16
CA VAL A 142 2.77 7.43 28.80
C VAL A 142 1.45 6.90 28.25
N ILE A 143 0.58 6.43 29.14
CA ILE A 143 -0.71 5.83 28.83
C ILE A 143 -1.81 6.74 29.36
N MET A 144 -2.69 7.21 28.47
CA MET A 144 -3.87 8.03 28.77
C MET A 144 -3.57 9.27 29.63
N ASP A 145 -2.35 9.81 29.56
CA ASP A 145 -1.86 10.89 30.45
C ASP A 145 -2.01 10.63 31.96
N LYS A 146 -2.16 9.36 32.34
CA LYS A 146 -2.44 8.93 33.72
C LYS A 146 -1.35 8.05 34.30
N VAL A 147 -0.73 7.23 33.47
CA VAL A 147 0.26 6.23 33.90
C VAL A 147 1.52 6.36 33.07
N ILE A 148 2.66 6.32 33.74
CA ILE A 148 4.00 6.34 33.17
C ILE A 148 4.66 4.98 33.45
N ILE A 149 5.24 4.37 32.43
CA ILE A 149 6.14 3.22 32.57
C ILE A 149 7.54 3.68 32.18
N SER A 150 8.45 3.66 33.14
CA SER A 150 9.85 4.08 32.94
C SER A 150 10.77 2.87 32.73
N PRO A 151 11.94 3.04 32.07
CA PRO A 151 12.96 1.99 32.02
C PRO A 151 13.34 1.48 33.42
N PRO A 152 13.61 0.17 33.63
CA PRO A 152 13.68 -0.94 32.66
C PRO A 152 12.31 -1.56 32.26
N TYR A 153 11.22 -0.80 32.39
CA TYR A 153 9.85 -1.18 31.96
C TYR A 153 9.20 -2.33 32.74
N SER A 154 9.70 -2.61 33.94
CA SER A 154 9.11 -3.61 34.83
C SER A 154 7.82 -3.10 35.50
N THR A 155 7.06 -3.99 36.13
CA THR A 155 5.86 -3.62 36.89
C THR A 155 6.12 -2.77 38.12
N GLU A 156 7.38 -2.72 38.59
CA GLU A 156 7.82 -1.84 39.67
C GLU A 156 8.06 -0.40 39.18
N ASN A 157 8.31 -0.21 37.88
CA ASN A 157 8.62 1.08 37.25
C ASN A 157 7.37 1.80 36.70
N ILE A 158 6.20 1.43 37.21
CA ILE A 158 4.89 1.97 36.81
C ILE A 158 4.45 2.99 37.85
N HIS A 159 4.29 4.24 37.43
CA HIS A 159 4.00 5.38 38.29
C HIS A 159 2.81 6.19 37.73
N PRO A 160 2.01 6.85 38.59
CA PRO A 160 1.02 7.80 38.13
C PRO A 160 1.69 9.05 37.55
N LYS A 161 1.11 9.64 36.51
CA LYS A 161 1.55 10.91 35.92
C LYS A 161 0.99 12.10 36.73
N ASP A 162 -0.34 12.22 36.76
CA ASP A 162 -1.06 13.29 37.46
C ASP A 162 -2.21 12.70 38.30
N GLY A 163 -2.02 12.68 39.63
CA GLY A 163 -3.03 12.19 40.59
C GLY A 163 -2.99 10.67 40.86
N LYS A 164 -3.68 10.24 41.92
CA LYS A 164 -3.76 8.82 42.33
C LYS A 164 -4.90 8.10 41.58
N ASP A 165 -4.74 7.84 40.29
CA ASP A 165 -5.63 6.89 39.58
C ASP A 165 -5.17 5.44 39.84
N GLU A 166 -5.45 4.95 41.05
CA GLU A 166 -5.06 3.61 41.49
C GLU A 166 -5.71 2.50 40.66
N GLN A 167 -6.88 2.75 40.06
CA GLN A 167 -7.56 1.80 39.19
C GLN A 167 -6.81 1.64 37.87
N ALA A 168 -6.44 2.75 37.22
CA ALA A 168 -5.63 2.72 36.00
C ALA A 168 -4.28 2.05 36.27
N LEU A 169 -3.60 2.40 37.37
CA LEU A 169 -2.32 1.77 37.74
C LEU A 169 -2.43 0.26 37.92
N THR A 170 -3.45 -0.21 38.64
CA THR A 170 -3.66 -1.63 38.88
C THR A 170 -3.93 -2.37 37.58
N TYR A 171 -4.74 -1.78 36.70
CA TYR A 171 -5.06 -2.36 35.40
C TYR A 171 -3.82 -2.47 34.48
N ILE A 172 -3.04 -1.38 34.35
CA ILE A 172 -1.81 -1.37 33.55
C ILE A 172 -0.78 -2.36 34.12
N LYS A 173 -0.61 -2.43 35.45
CA LYS A 173 0.26 -3.44 36.08
C LYS A 173 -0.14 -4.87 35.70
N GLY A 174 -1.45 -5.16 35.66
CA GLY A 174 -1.95 -6.46 35.22
C GLY A 174 -1.60 -6.79 33.77
N ILE A 175 -1.73 -5.82 32.86
CA ILE A 175 -1.37 -5.99 31.44
C ILE A 175 0.12 -6.25 31.27
N VAL A 176 0.96 -5.47 31.95
CA VAL A 176 2.43 -5.58 31.88
C VAL A 176 2.91 -6.90 32.49
N ASN A 177 2.35 -7.32 33.64
CA ASN A 177 2.65 -8.64 34.21
C ASN A 177 2.30 -9.77 33.24
N LYS A 178 1.10 -9.76 32.66
CA LYS A 178 0.66 -10.76 31.68
C LYS A 178 1.56 -10.79 30.43
N TYR A 179 2.04 -9.62 29.99
CA TYR A 179 3.00 -9.55 28.89
C TYR A 179 4.29 -10.33 29.23
N TYR A 180 4.88 -10.10 30.39
CA TYR A 180 6.11 -10.78 30.80
C TYR A 180 5.92 -12.27 31.12
N GLU A 181 4.75 -12.69 31.59
CA GLU A 181 4.41 -14.12 31.74
C GLU A 181 4.41 -14.82 30.38
N ASN A 182 3.72 -14.25 29.39
CA ASN A 182 3.67 -14.82 28.04
C ASN A 182 5.03 -14.79 27.32
N ASP A 183 5.83 -13.74 27.52
CA ASP A 183 7.15 -13.61 26.88
C ASP A 183 8.13 -14.69 27.41
N LYS A 184 8.04 -15.02 28.71
CA LYS A 184 8.78 -16.13 29.32
C LYS A 184 8.36 -17.50 28.78
N GLU A 185 7.06 -17.72 28.59
CA GLU A 185 6.55 -18.96 28.00
C GLU A 185 6.98 -19.14 26.54
N SER A 186 7.09 -18.05 25.79
CA SER A 186 7.53 -18.08 24.38
C SER A 186 9.03 -18.26 24.18
N SER A 187 9.83 -18.10 25.25
CA SER A 187 11.29 -18.23 25.23
C SER A 187 11.80 -19.58 25.76
N ASN A 188 10.89 -20.47 26.18
CA ASN A 188 11.18 -21.87 26.54
C ASN A 188 10.78 -22.83 25.42
#